data_AF-A0A7W3A6E2-F1
#
_entry.id   AF-A0A7W3A6E2-F1
#
_cell.length_a   1.000
_cell.length_b   1.000
_cell.length_c   1.000
_cell.angle_alpha   90.00
_cell.angle_beta   90.00
_cell.angle_gamma   90.00
#
_symmetry.space_group_name_H-M   'P 1'
#
loop_
_entity.id
_entity.type
_entity.pdbx_description
1 polymer ?
#
loop_
_entity_poly.entity_id
_entity_poly.type
_entity_poly.pdbx_seq_one_letter_code
_entity_poly.pdbx_strand_id
1 'polypeptide(L)' 'MHSGTPCFAVYGKEEFINSLIDYIRSSTKYPAEIRIIGGLDVMGRMKIIITGKYIDEMSLDDFQSIMLKSYTHND' A
#
# COMPACT_ATOMS: atom_id res chain seq x y z
N MET A 1 23.08 11.89 3.74
CA MET A 1 22.38 11.46 4.97
C MET A 1 20.88 11.50 4.67
N HIS A 2 20.36 10.48 3.98
CA HIS A 2 18.94 10.41 3.61
C HIS A 2 18.23 9.58 4.68
N SER A 3 17.79 10.24 5.74
CA SER A 3 16.99 9.60 6.78
C SER A 3 15.53 9.70 6.39
N GLY A 4 14.97 8.59 5.89
CA GLY A 4 13.53 8.40 5.75
C GLY A 4 13.21 7.56 4.52
N THR A 5 13.02 6.26 4.73
CA THR A 5 12.28 5.45 3.74
C THR A 5 10.90 6.07 3.60
N PRO A 6 10.46 6.46 2.39
CA PRO A 6 9.19 7.11 2.26
C PRO A 6 8.09 6.09 2.59
N CYS A 7 7.01 6.59 3.17
CA CYS A 7 6.04 5.79 3.93
C CYS A 7 4.65 6.26 3.53
N PHE A 8 3.80 5.33 3.10
CA PHE A 8 2.42 5.64 2.76
C PHE A 8 1.45 5.10 3.81
N ALA A 9 0.47 5.92 4.16
CA ALA A 9 -0.65 5.50 4.99
C ALA A 9 -1.89 5.30 4.11
N VAL A 10 -2.45 4.10 4.14
CA VAL A 10 -3.69 3.78 3.42
C VAL A 10 -4.78 3.47 4.43
N TYR A 11 -5.99 3.97 4.17
CA TYR A 11 -7.14 3.78 5.01
C TYR A 11 -8.36 3.44 4.17
N GLY A 12 -9.02 2.33 4.49
CA GLY A 12 -10.11 1.79 3.68
C GLY A 12 -10.83 0.66 4.39
N LYS A 13 -11.91 0.14 3.80
CA LYS A 13 -12.59 -1.04 4.36
C LYS A 13 -11.67 -2.26 4.36
N GLU A 14 -11.85 -3.13 5.33
CA GLU A 14 -11.01 -4.32 5.54
C GLU A 14 -10.85 -5.16 4.28
N GLU A 15 -11.94 -5.42 3.56
CA GLU A 15 -11.95 -6.26 2.36
C GLU A 15 -11.03 -5.71 1.25
N PHE A 16 -10.99 -4.39 1.08
CA PHE A 16 -10.15 -3.74 0.07
C PHE A 16 -8.70 -3.62 0.53
N ILE A 17 -8.47 -3.40 1.83
CA ILE A 17 -7.12 -3.35 2.38
C ILE A 17 -6.46 -4.72 2.30
N ASN A 18 -7.18 -5.80 2.62
CA ASN A 18 -6.66 -7.16 2.50
C ASN A 18 -6.32 -7.49 1.04
N SER A 19 -7.19 -7.13 0.10
CA SER A 19 -6.91 -7.28 -1.34
C SER A 19 -5.67 -6.50 -1.78
N LEU A 20 -5.48 -5.26 -1.28
CA LEU A 20 -4.29 -4.45 -1.54
C LEU A 20 -3.02 -5.10 -0.96
N ILE A 21 -3.08 -5.64 0.26
CA ILE A 21 -1.95 -6.35 0.89
C ILE A 21 -1.53 -7.54 0.04
N ASP A 22 -2.49 -8.34 -0.42
CA ASP A 22 -2.23 -9.53 -1.24
C ASP A 22 -1.67 -9.14 -2.61
N TYR A 23 -2.16 -8.06 -3.22
CA TYR A 23 -1.59 -7.50 -4.45
C TYR A 23 -0.13 -7.07 -4.25
N ILE A 24 0.18 -6.34 -3.17
CA ILE A 24 1.56 -5.90 -2.88
C ILE A 24 2.48 -7.11 -2.67
N ARG A 25 2.03 -8.13 -1.93
CA ARG A 25 2.80 -9.35 -1.66
C ARG A 25 3.03 -10.20 -2.91
N SER A 26 2.05 -10.25 -3.82
CA SER A 26 2.14 -11.02 -5.08
C SER A 26 2.88 -10.29 -6.19
N SER A 27 2.94 -8.95 -6.14
CA SER A 27 3.77 -8.11 -6.99
C SER A 27 5.23 -8.19 -6.54
N THR A 28 5.85 -9.36 -6.77
CA THR A 28 7.22 -9.77 -6.37
C THR A 28 8.35 -8.85 -6.81
N LYS A 29 8.06 -7.80 -7.57
CA LYS A 29 9.06 -6.92 -8.17
C LYS A 29 9.78 -6.05 -7.15
N TYR A 30 9.17 -5.75 -6.00
CA TYR A 30 9.78 -4.89 -4.98
C TYR A 30 9.45 -5.33 -3.55
N PRO A 31 10.44 -5.45 -2.65
CA PRO A 31 10.20 -5.76 -1.25
C PRO A 31 9.51 -4.58 -0.55
N ALA A 32 8.28 -4.80 -0.10
CA ALA A 32 7.51 -3.89 0.74
C ALA A 32 7.26 -4.52 2.12
N GLU A 33 7.47 -3.73 3.17
CA GLU A 33 7.07 -4.04 4.53
C GLU A 33 5.70 -3.38 4.79
N ILE A 34 4.73 -4.16 5.22
CA ILE A 34 3.38 -3.67 5.54
C ILE A 34 3.18 -3.80 7.03
N ARG A 35 2.81 -2.68 7.68
CA ARG A 35 2.50 -2.60 9.10
C ARG A 35 1.05 -2.17 9.27
N ILE A 36 0.26 -2.98 9.97
CA ILE A 36 -1.11 -2.60 10.31
C ILE A 36 -1.06 -1.78 11.60
N ILE A 37 -1.63 -0.57 11.58
CA ILE A 37 -1.65 0.31 12.75
C ILE A 37 -3.10 0.47 13.21
N GLY A 38 -3.48 -0.35 14.17
CA GLY A 38 -4.83 -0.40 14.75
C GLY A 38 -5.68 -1.54 14.19
N GLY A 39 -6.80 -1.81 14.86
CA GLY A 39 -7.82 -2.73 14.38
C GLY A 39 -8.86 -2.03 13.50
N LEU A 40 -10.00 -2.69 13.30
CA LEU A 40 -11.15 -2.09 12.61
C LEU A 40 -11.77 -0.98 13.46
N ASP A 41 -12.12 0.14 12.81
CA ASP A 41 -12.93 1.16 13.45
C ASP A 41 -14.42 0.77 13.47
N VAL A 42 -15.26 1.64 14.06
CA VAL A 42 -16.72 1.45 14.14
C VAL A 42 -17.42 1.35 12.78
N MET A 43 -16.72 1.67 11.69
CA MET A 43 -17.19 1.60 10.32
C MET A 43 -16.58 0.42 9.54
N GLY A 44 -15.84 -0.47 10.20
CA GLY A 44 -15.19 -1.63 9.56
C GLY A 44 -13.97 -1.25 8.70
N ARG A 45 -13.35 -0.10 8.95
CA ARG A 45 -12.18 0.39 8.20
C ARG A 45 -10.89 0.06 8.92
N MET A 46 -9.88 -0.30 8.14
CA MET A 46 -8.53 -0.61 8.61
C MET A 46 -7.53 0.42 8.10
N LYS A 47 -6.57 0.80 8.95
CA LYS A 47 -5.45 1.66 8.60
C LYS A 47 -4.17 0.83 8.53
N ILE A 48 -3.46 0.95 7.41
CA ILE A 48 -2.16 0.33 7.22
C ILE A 48 -1.11 1.36 6.83
N ILE A 49 0.13 1.03 7.18
CA ILE A 49 1.34 1.73 6.79
C ILE A 49 2.14 0.81 5.88
N ILE A 50 2.58 1.33 4.75
CA ILE A 50 3.43 0.63 3.78
C ILE A 50 4.78 1.33 3.77
N THR A 51 5.85 0.59 4.08
CA THR A 51 7.24 1.05 4.18
C THR A 51 8.13 0.12 3.37
N GLY A 52 9.09 0.59 2.59
CA GLY A 52 10.06 -0.31 1.96
C GLY A 52 10.75 0.26 0.72
N LYS A 53 11.58 -0.58 0.08
CA LYS A 53 12.32 -0.26 -1.15
C LYS A 53 11.42 0.09 -2.33
N TYR A 54 10.14 -0.31 -2.24
CA TYR A 54 9.05 0.12 -3.12
C TYR A 54 8.98 1.65 -3.23
N ILE A 55 9.36 2.38 -2.18
CA ILE A 55 9.16 3.82 -2.07
C ILE A 55 10.48 4.60 -2.23
N ASP A 56 11.62 4.01 -1.88
CA ASP A 56 12.94 4.65 -2.05
C ASP A 56 13.29 4.95 -3.53
N GLU A 57 12.78 4.14 -4.47
CA GLU A 57 13.04 4.28 -5.91
C GLU A 57 11.83 4.80 -6.72
N MET A 58 10.71 5.12 -6.04
CA MET A 58 9.43 5.40 -6.70
C MET A 58 8.83 6.74 -6.26
N SER A 59 8.43 7.55 -7.22
CA SER A 59 7.70 8.78 -6.95
C SER A 59 6.27 8.50 -6.44
N LEU A 60 5.65 9.48 -5.77
CA LEU A 60 4.24 9.37 -5.36
C LEU A 60 3.32 9.13 -6.57
N ASP A 61 3.60 9.76 -7.71
CA ASP A 61 2.80 9.65 -8.93
C ASP A 61 2.90 8.24 -9.54
N ASP A 62 4.08 7.63 -9.51
CA ASP A 62 4.29 6.26 -9.97
C ASP A 62 3.59 5.25 -9.07
N PHE A 63 3.67 5.45 -7.75
CA PHE A 63 2.95 4.64 -6.76
C PHE A 63 1.44 4.70 -7.02
N GLN A 64 0.90 5.92 -7.18
CA GLN A 64 -0.52 6.11 -7.51
C GLN A 64 -0.87 5.48 -8.85
N SER A 65 -0.05 5.63 -9.88
CA SER A 65 -0.30 5.03 -11.19
C SER A 65 -0.33 3.50 -11.12
N ILE A 66 0.58 2.84 -10.39
CA ILE A 66 0.59 1.38 -10.25
C ILE A 66 -0.62 0.90 -9.45
N MET A 67 -0.92 1.55 -8.33
CA MET A 67 -2.03 1.16 -7.45
C MET A 67 -3.41 1.44 -8.06
N LEU A 68 -3.57 2.58 -8.75
CA LEU A 68 -4.84 2.99 -9.34
C LEU A 68 -5.10 2.36 -10.72
N LYS A 69 -4.08 2.19 -11.57
CA LYS A 69 -4.29 1.55 -12.89
C LYS A 69 -4.59 0.07 -12.79
N SER A 70 -4.10 -0.61 -11.74
CA SER A 70 -4.44 -2.02 -11.49
C SER A 70 -5.93 -2.23 -11.19
N TYR A 71 -6.66 -1.17 -10.79
CA TYR A 71 -8.10 -1.22 -10.58
C TYR A 71 -8.93 -0.89 -11.83
N THR A 72 -8.34 -0.29 -12.86
CA THR A 72 -9.01 0.10 -14.12
C THR A 72 -8.76 -0.87 -15.28
N HIS A 73 -8.05 -1.97 -15.04
CA HIS A 73 -7.83 -3.05 -16.02
C HIS A 73 -8.60 -4.31 -15.62
N ASN A 74 -9.91 -4.14 -15.43
CA ASN A 74 -10.90 -5.20 -15.57
C ASN A 74 -11.79 -4.81 -16.74
N ASP A 75 -11.31 -5.10 -17.95
CA ASP A 75 -12.10 -5.29 -19.17
C ASP A 75 -11.60 -6.57 -19.84
#